data_AF-A0A920W249-F1
#
_entry.id   AF-A0A920W249-F1
#
_cell.length_a   1.000
_cell.length_b   1.000
_cell.length_c   1.000
_cell.angle_alpha   90.00
_cell.angle_beta   90.00
_cell.angle_gamma   90.00
#
_symmetry.space_group_name_H-M   'P 1'
#
loop_
_entity.id
_entity.type
_entity.pdbx_description
1 polymer ?
#
loop_
_entity_poly.entity_id
_entity_poly.type
_entity_poly.pdbx_seq_one_letter_code
_entity_poly.pdbx_strand_id
1 'polypeptide(L)' 'MLGYDLSICFNGPDETLKLTENTQPALLVHSTMALKMLRENGINPLLAAGHSLGEFSALVSAGP' A
#
# COMPACT_ATOMS: atom_id res chain seq x y z
N MET A 1 -11.18 -6.66 11.73
CA MET A 1 -11.43 -5.36 11.06
C MET A 1 -10.26 -4.45 11.41
N LEU A 2 -9.59 -3.84 10.44
CA LEU A 2 -8.29 -3.16 10.63
C LEU A 2 -8.37 -1.78 11.34
N GLY A 3 -9.56 -1.34 11.77
CA GLY A 3 -9.75 -0.05 12.44
C GLY A 3 -9.83 1.15 11.49
N TYR A 4 -9.68 0.94 10.18
CA TYR A 4 -9.80 1.95 9.12
C TYR A 4 -10.66 1.42 7.96
N ASP A 5 -11.43 2.32 7.33
CA ASP A 5 -12.29 2.01 6.18
C ASP A 5 -11.56 2.35 4.87
N LEU A 6 -11.22 1.32 4.07
CA LEU A 6 -10.56 1.50 2.78
C LEU A 6 -11.50 1.99 1.68
N SER A 7 -12.82 2.04 1.93
CA SER A 7 -13.78 2.60 0.97
C SER A 7 -13.47 4.07 0.65
N ILE A 8 -12.78 4.77 1.56
CA ILE A 8 -12.35 6.17 1.40
C ILE A 8 -11.41 6.37 0.21
N CYS A 9 -10.67 5.34 -0.20
CA CYS A 9 -9.79 5.39 -1.38
C CYS A 9 -10.54 5.57 -2.70
N PHE A 10 -11.84 5.23 -2.72
CA PHE A 10 -12.66 5.21 -3.94
C PHE A 10 -13.84 6.17 -3.86
N ASN A 11 -14.45 6.29 -2.68
CA ASN A 11 -15.72 7.01 -2.49
C ASN A 11 -15.65 8.05 -1.36
N GLY A 12 -14.49 8.23 -0.72
CA GLY A 12 -14.32 9.14 0.40
C GLY A 12 -13.96 10.57 -0.04
N PRO A 13 -14.14 11.56 0.86
CA PRO A 13 -13.61 12.90 0.64
C PRO A 13 -12.08 12.89 0.55
N ASP A 14 -11.54 13.62 -0.42
CA ASP A 14 -10.09 13.73 -0.64
C ASP A 14 -9.34 14.27 0.59
N GLU A 15 -9.93 15.24 1.29
CA GLU A 15 -9.37 15.80 2.53
C GLU A 15 -9.24 14.74 3.64
N THR A 16 -10.22 13.85 3.75
CA THR A 16 -10.18 12.74 4.73
C THR A 16 -9.12 11.71 4.34
N LEU A 17 -9.02 11.37 3.05
CA LEU A 17 -7.99 10.45 2.56
C LEU A 17 -6.59 10.97 2.83
N LYS A 18 -6.36 12.30 2.70
CA LYS A 18 -5.08 12.98 2.92
C LYS A 18 -4.61 13.05 4.38
N LEU A 19 -5.47 12.72 5.35
CA LEU A 19 -5.03 12.57 6.73
C LEU A 19 -4.05 11.41 6.83
N THR A 20 -2.90 11.62 7.48
CA THR A 20 -1.83 10.62 7.61
C THR A 20 -2.36 9.27 8.12
N GLU A 21 -3.27 9.28 9.08
CA GLU A 21 -3.89 8.08 9.65
C GLU A 21 -4.66 7.22 8.61
N ASN A 22 -5.13 7.85 7.53
CA ASN A 22 -5.85 7.21 6.43
C ASN A 22 -4.94 6.96 5.22
N THR A 23 -4.13 7.95 4.84
CA THR A 23 -3.21 7.85 3.69
C THR A 23 -2.22 6.71 3.88
N GLN A 24 -1.68 6.56 5.09
CA GLN A 24 -0.66 5.55 5.36
C GLN A 24 -1.18 4.11 5.13
N PRO A 25 -2.24 3.64 5.82
CA PRO A 25 -2.76 2.30 5.57
C PRO A 25 -3.28 2.13 4.14
N ALA A 26 -3.88 3.16 3.54
CA ALA A 26 -4.30 3.13 2.13
C ALA A 26 -3.12 2.85 1.17
N LEU A 27 -2.00 3.58 1.34
CA LEU A 27 -0.80 3.40 0.53
C LEU A 27 -0.18 2.01 0.69
N LEU A 28 -0.11 1.50 1.92
CA LEU A 28 0.45 0.18 2.19
C LEU A 28 -0.38 -0.92 1.50
N VAL A 29 -1.71 -0.87 1.65
CA VAL A 29 -2.61 -1.86 1.04
C VAL A 29 -2.54 -1.77 -0.49
N HIS A 30 -2.60 -0.56 -1.04
CA HIS A 30 -2.49 -0.33 -2.47
C HIS A 30 -1.17 -0.90 -3.04
N SER A 31 -0.04 -0.58 -2.42
CA SER A 31 1.27 -1.06 -2.83
C SER A 31 1.39 -2.58 -2.76
N THR A 32 0.81 -3.20 -1.72
CA THR A 32 0.78 -4.66 -1.57
C THR A 32 -0.07 -5.33 -2.65
N MET A 33 -1.21 -4.75 -3.02
CA MET A 33 -2.05 -5.27 -4.11
C MET A 33 -1.36 -5.11 -5.46
N ALA A 34 -0.69 -3.98 -5.71
CA ALA A 34 0.09 -3.78 -6.92
C ALA A 34 1.22 -4.82 -7.03
N LEU A 35 1.96 -5.07 -5.95
CA LEU A 35 2.98 -6.12 -5.90
C LEU A 35 2.39 -7.51 -6.19
N LYS A 36 1.24 -7.84 -5.60
CA LYS A 36 0.56 -9.12 -5.84
C LYS A 36 0.22 -9.29 -7.33
N MET A 37 -0.36 -8.26 -7.94
CA MET A 37 -0.69 -8.27 -9.36
C MET A 37 0.56 -8.43 -10.24
N LEU A 38 1.66 -7.73 -9.92
CA LEU A 38 2.93 -7.89 -10.63
C LEU A 38 3.42 -9.34 -10.57
N ARG A 39 3.43 -9.96 -9.38
CA ARG A 39 3.84 -11.35 -9.19
C ARG A 39 2.95 -12.33 -9.94
N GLU A 40 1.64 -12.13 -9.94
CA GLU A 40 0.67 -12.93 -10.71
C GLU A 40 0.92 -12.86 -12.22
N ASN A 41 1.50 -11.77 -12.70
CA ASN A 41 1.92 -11.58 -14.09
C ASN A 41 3.40 -11.97 -14.34
N GLY A 42 4.02 -12.70 -13.41
CA GLY A 42 5.39 -13.19 -13.54
C GLY A 42 6.48 -12.14 -13.28
N ILE A 43 6.12 -10.95 -12.81
CA ILE A 43 7.06 -9.87 -12.50
C ILE A 43 7.44 -9.94 -11.03
N ASN A 44 8.64 -10.43 -10.76
CA ASN A 44 9.20 -10.50 -9.41
C ASN A 44 10.28 -9.41 -9.24
N PRO A 45 10.08 -8.42 -8.35
CA PRO A 45 11.09 -7.40 -8.12
C PRO A 45 12.34 -8.04 -7.50
N LEU A 46 13.52 -7.71 -8.04
CA LEU A 46 14.81 -8.13 -7.51
C LEU A 46 15.27 -7.25 -6.34
N LEU A 47 14.85 -5.98 -6.35
CA LEU A 47 15.19 -4.96 -5.38
C LEU A 47 13.98 -4.06 -5.18
N ALA A 48 13.79 -3.58 -3.96
CA ALA A 48 12.79 -2.58 -3.62
C ALA A 48 13.34 -1.61 -2.58
N ALA A 49 12.91 -0.36 -2.67
CA ALA A 49 13.20 0.67 -1.69
C ALA A 49 11.93 1.52 -1.53
N GLY A 50 11.80 2.13 -0.36
CA GLY A 50 10.74 3.09 -0.11
C GLY A 50 11.22 4.13 0.89
N HIS A 51 10.49 5.24 0.97
CA HIS A 51 10.80 6.33 1.87
C HIS A 51 9.71 6.43 2.94
N SER A 52 10.09 6.57 4.21
CA SER A 52 9.15 6.64 5.33
C SER A 52 8.24 5.40 5.33
N LEU A 53 6.92 5.55 5.24
CA LEU A 53 6.02 4.39 5.15
C LEU A 53 6.32 3.46 3.96
N GLY A 54 6.88 3.99 2.86
CA GLY A 54 7.26 3.18 1.71
C GLY A 54 8.22 2.04 2.06
N GLU A 55 9.04 2.19 3.11
CA GLU A 55 9.95 1.14 3.58
C GLU A 55 9.20 -0.14 3.96
N PHE A 56 8.00 -0.03 4.54
CA PHE A 56 7.16 -1.20 4.86
C PHE A 56 6.69 -1.91 3.60
N SER A 57 6.32 -1.17 2.55
CA SER A 57 5.96 -1.77 1.26
C SER A 57 7.16 -2.47 0.60
N ALA A 58 8.35 -1.87 0.71
CA ALA A 58 9.60 -2.49 0.26
C ALA A 58 9.91 -3.78 1.04
N LEU A 59 9.75 -3.78 2.36
CA LEU A 59 9.90 -4.97 3.20
C LEU A 59 8.90 -6.07 2.82
N VAL A 60 7.61 -5.74 2.63
CA VAL A 60 6.58 -6.68 2.16
C VAL A 60 6.96 -7.29 0.80
N SER A 61 7.61 -6.52 -0.07
CA SER A 61 8.07 -6.99 -1.39
C SER A 61 9.26 -7.95 -1.34
N ALA A 62 10.08 -7.89 -0.28
CA ALA A 62 11.15 -8.85 -0.04
C ALA A 62 10.62 -10.21 0.47
N GLY A 63 9.34 -10.26 0.89
CA GLY A 63 8.71 -11.41 1.53
C GLY A 63 8.82 -11.34 3.06
N PRO A 64 7.77 -11.71 3.80
CA PRO A 64 7.92 -12.12 5.19
C PRO A 64 8.65 -13.46 5.32
#